data_AF-A0AAW0GSN3-F1
#
_entry.id   AF-A0AAW0GSN3-F1
#
_cell.length_a   1.000
_cell.length_b   1.000
_cell.length_c   1.000
_cell.angle_alpha   90.00
_cell.angle_beta   90.00
_cell.angle_gamma   90.00
#
_symmetry.space_group_name_H-M   'P 1'
#
loop_
_entity.id
_entity.type
_entity.pdbx_description
1 polymer ?
#
loop_
_entity_poly.entity_id
_entity_poly.type
_entity_poly.pdbx_seq_one_letter_code
_entity_poly.pdbx_strand_id
1 'polypeptide(L)'
;MRFNDGFWLFKSGVKPYFALQTVQATADDNGYNLQVSSKPIRHRGDTLAGPVFTIRVHSPTEGVIGVKIDHFKHTDTSPNISLFPDDPAVPAVSLGKGDKEWSVSSGKLTAIITENPYTVTFKSPTRTLTSAGPKHQAIYDVPHKWTLRSASNNSCMTTDFSSNPAPGSPPESLRYIHSELNLSPGELIYGLGEQFGAFVKNGQSISIWNQDGGTSSEQAYKCVPFYITNRGYGVFINHPGEVEVEVGSEKVSRVGVSVAGESLEYFIIYGERPLDILERYTRITGRPACSFTFDPDNFPDPKAYLSEIKRKYGVKICVWINPYISQLSPIFQEAVNGGYLIKRKDGTPWQWDLWQPGLGVVDITNPDARKWYIDKLDALIELGVDTFKTDFGERIPHANVIFHDGSNPLRMHNAYSVLYNELVFGLLEKRFGKGEAVVFARSAAAGGQRYVPCIMRKYRNTYE
;
A
#
# COMPACT_ATOMS: atom_id res chain seq x y z
N MET A 1 9.15 3.66 17.19
CA MET A 1 10.09 3.90 18.30
C MET A 1 9.32 4.22 19.56
N ARG A 2 9.71 3.62 20.68
CA ARG A 2 9.21 4.02 22.00
C ARG A 2 10.11 5.10 22.60
N PHE A 3 9.54 6.24 22.96
CA PHE A 3 10.23 7.37 23.59
C PHE A 3 9.99 7.45 25.10
N ASN A 4 8.85 6.94 25.56
CA ASN A 4 8.42 6.99 26.94
C ASN A 4 8.97 5.80 27.76
N ASP A 5 9.10 6.04 29.06
CA ASP A 5 9.29 5.03 30.08
C ASP A 5 8.04 5.01 30.96
N GLY A 6 7.09 4.14 30.57
CA GLY A 6 5.73 4.16 31.10
C GLY A 6 4.96 5.43 30.70
N PHE A 7 4.06 5.88 31.57
CA PHE A 7 3.18 7.02 31.27
C PHE A 7 3.77 8.38 31.67
N TRP A 8 4.65 8.41 32.66
CA TRP A 8 5.06 9.63 33.35
C TRP A 8 6.42 10.18 32.91
N LEU A 9 7.29 9.31 32.39
CA LEU A 9 8.69 9.62 32.12
C LEU A 9 9.03 9.38 30.66
N PHE A 10 10.10 10.05 30.21
CA PHE A 10 10.79 9.69 28.97
C PHE A 10 11.97 8.78 29.30
N LYS A 11 12.38 7.97 28.33
CA LYS A 11 13.63 7.22 28.44
C LYS A 11 14.79 8.17 28.73
N SER A 12 15.73 7.71 29.55
CA SER A 12 16.89 8.50 29.99
C SER A 12 17.59 9.20 28.82
N GLY A 13 17.58 10.55 28.87
CA GLY A 13 18.24 11.44 27.90
C GLY A 13 17.39 11.84 26.69
N VAL A 14 16.20 11.28 26.50
CA VAL A 14 15.28 11.70 25.44
C VAL A 14 14.72 13.09 25.74
N LYS A 15 14.81 14.02 24.78
CA LYS A 15 14.29 15.38 24.91
C LYS A 15 13.14 15.61 23.93
N PRO A 16 11.90 15.80 24.42
CA PRO A 16 10.75 16.07 23.56
C PRO A 16 10.53 17.57 23.33
N TYR A 17 10.07 17.93 22.13
CA TYR A 17 9.51 19.24 21.83
C TYR A 17 8.16 19.03 21.14
N PHE A 18 7.08 19.37 21.84
CA PHE A 18 5.71 19.10 21.38
C PHE A 18 5.15 20.26 20.58
N ALA A 19 4.40 20.01 19.52
CA ALA A 19 3.56 21.02 18.88
C ALA A 19 2.40 21.39 19.82
N LEU A 20 2.33 22.65 20.29
CA LEU A 20 1.42 23.06 21.36
C LEU A 20 0.41 24.14 20.98
N GLN A 21 0.81 25.14 20.19
CA GLN A 21 -0.04 26.28 19.89
C GLN A 21 0.23 26.80 18.48
N THR A 22 -0.82 26.93 17.67
CA THR A 22 -0.73 27.61 16.37
C THR A 22 -0.52 29.10 16.60
N VAL A 23 0.58 29.65 16.07
CA VAL A 23 0.89 31.08 16.15
C VAL A 23 0.49 31.83 14.88
N GLN A 24 0.41 31.12 13.75
CA GLN A 24 -0.02 31.66 12.48
C GLN A 24 -0.64 30.55 11.63
N ALA A 25 -1.68 30.89 10.88
CA ALA A 25 -2.30 30.02 9.89
C ALA A 25 -2.50 30.79 8.58
N THR A 26 -1.95 30.28 7.49
CA THR A 26 -2.15 30.81 6.14
C THR A 26 -2.86 29.77 5.27
N ALA A 27 -3.82 30.19 4.47
CA ALA A 27 -4.54 29.31 3.55
C ALA A 27 -3.91 29.36 2.16
N ASP A 28 -4.01 28.25 1.43
CA ASP A 28 -3.87 28.18 -0.02
C ASP A 28 -5.07 27.40 -0.62
N ASP A 29 -5.04 27.12 -1.92
CA ASP A 29 -6.18 26.49 -2.62
C ASP A 29 -6.50 25.07 -2.11
N ASN A 30 -5.54 24.39 -1.47
CA ASN A 30 -5.65 22.98 -1.10
C ASN A 30 -5.62 22.73 0.42
N GLY A 31 -5.43 23.75 1.25
CA GLY A 31 -5.33 23.58 2.70
C GLY A 31 -4.82 24.78 3.49
N TYR A 32 -4.34 24.48 4.70
CA TYR A 32 -3.72 25.44 5.61
C TYR A 32 -2.26 25.08 5.89
N ASN A 33 -1.39 26.09 5.90
CA ASN A 33 -0.04 26.02 6.42
C ASN A 33 -0.01 26.72 7.78
N LEU A 34 0.39 25.98 8.81
CA LEU A 34 0.37 26.42 10.20
C LEU A 34 1.81 26.59 10.68
N GLN A 35 2.09 27.69 11.36
CA GLN A 35 3.26 27.80 12.22
C GLN A 35 2.83 27.41 13.63
N VAL A 36 3.43 26.37 14.19
CA VAL A 36 3.04 25.82 15.50
C VAL A 36 4.23 25.88 16.44
N SER A 37 4.08 26.59 17.56
CA SER A 37 5.11 26.75 18.57
C SER A 37 5.28 25.48 19.39
N SER A 38 6.53 25.16 19.77
CA SER A 38 6.81 24.06 20.68
C SER A 38 6.57 24.39 22.16
N LYS A 39 6.10 25.61 22.45
CA LYS A 39 5.84 26.14 23.79
C LYS A 39 4.61 27.06 23.81
N PRO A 40 3.91 27.19 24.94
CA PRO A 40 2.81 28.16 25.05
C PRO A 40 3.29 29.59 24.83
N ILE A 41 2.52 30.39 24.09
CA ILE A 41 2.78 31.81 23.84
C ILE A 41 1.77 32.63 24.65
N ARG A 42 2.23 33.27 25.73
CA ARG A 42 1.41 34.07 26.66
C ARG A 42 1.61 35.56 26.46
N HIS A 43 2.84 35.94 26.12
CA HIS A 43 3.21 37.32 25.80
C HIS A 43 4.29 37.33 24.71
N ARG A 44 4.60 38.51 24.15
CA ARG A 44 5.60 38.65 23.07
C ARG A 44 6.98 38.10 23.42
N GLY A 45 7.40 38.15 24.69
CA GLY A 45 8.67 37.55 25.11
C GLY A 45 8.77 36.04 24.87
N ASP A 46 7.62 35.34 24.77
CA ASP A 46 7.60 33.91 24.50
C ASP A 46 7.84 33.61 23.02
N THR A 47 7.81 34.59 22.11
CA THR A 47 8.04 34.31 20.68
C THR A 47 9.52 34.10 20.33
N LEU A 48 10.41 34.11 21.33
CA LEU A 48 11.85 33.92 21.19
C LEU A 48 12.28 32.58 21.81
N ALA A 49 13.22 31.88 21.18
CA ALA A 49 13.77 30.59 21.62
C ALA A 49 12.79 29.39 21.61
N GLY A 50 13.29 28.25 21.15
CA GLY A 50 12.54 27.00 21.02
C GLY A 50 12.17 26.65 19.57
N PRO A 51 11.95 25.36 19.26
CA PRO A 51 11.49 24.93 17.95
C PRO A 51 10.14 25.51 17.53
N VAL A 52 9.96 25.65 16.21
CA VAL A 52 8.68 25.96 15.57
C VAL A 52 8.47 24.93 14.45
N PHE A 53 7.26 24.41 14.35
CA PHE A 53 6.85 23.48 13.30
C PHE A 53 6.14 24.22 12.18
N THR A 54 6.42 23.82 10.94
CA THR A 54 5.54 24.11 9.80
C THR A 54 4.66 22.89 9.58
N ILE A 55 3.36 23.03 9.83
CA ILE A 55 2.39 21.93 9.67
C ILE A 55 1.41 22.27 8.55
N ARG A 56 1.42 21.48 7.50
CA ARG A 56 0.48 21.60 6.37
C ARG A 56 -0.64 20.58 6.53
N VAL A 57 -1.87 21.04 6.62
CA VAL A 57 -3.08 20.20 6.56
C VAL A 57 -3.77 20.50 5.25
N HIS A 58 -3.85 19.52 4.36
CA HIS A 58 -4.28 19.70 2.98
C HIS A 58 -5.00 18.47 2.43
N SER A 59 -5.62 18.58 1.26
CA SER A 59 -6.21 17.43 0.59
C SER A 59 -5.73 17.33 -0.87
N PRO A 60 -5.04 16.24 -1.24
CA PRO A 60 -4.61 16.04 -2.63
C PRO A 60 -5.73 15.49 -3.52
N THR A 61 -6.68 14.74 -2.96
CA THR A 61 -7.79 14.14 -3.71
C THR A 61 -9.00 13.94 -2.82
N GLU A 62 -10.19 13.79 -3.43
CA GLU A 62 -11.44 13.54 -2.72
C GLU A 62 -11.36 12.38 -1.70
N GLY A 63 -11.76 12.67 -0.46
CA GLY A 63 -11.82 11.71 0.65
C GLY A 63 -10.47 11.43 1.31
N VAL A 64 -9.45 12.25 1.02
CA VAL A 64 -8.08 12.11 1.52
C VAL A 64 -7.62 13.43 2.10
N ILE A 65 -7.15 13.45 3.34
CA ILE A 65 -6.52 14.61 3.98
C ILE A 65 -5.11 14.24 4.42
N GLY A 66 -4.11 14.95 3.89
CA GLY A 66 -2.72 14.83 4.28
C GLY A 66 -2.33 15.81 5.37
N VAL A 67 -1.50 15.36 6.31
CA VAL A 67 -0.81 16.20 7.30
C VAL A 67 0.68 16.01 7.10
N LYS A 68 1.36 17.09 6.71
CA LYS A 68 2.82 17.16 6.62
C LYS A 68 3.35 18.03 7.76
N ILE A 69 4.29 17.50 8.51
CA ILE A 69 4.93 18.13 9.67
C ILE A 69 6.39 18.30 9.30
N ASP A 70 6.85 19.54 9.24
CA ASP A 70 8.24 19.90 8.99
C ASP A 70 8.78 20.70 10.18
N HIS A 71 10.01 20.39 10.62
CA HIS A 71 10.77 21.25 11.52
C HIS A 71 11.79 22.07 10.73
N PHE A 72 12.97 21.52 10.44
CA PHE A 72 13.91 22.18 9.53
C PHE A 72 13.63 21.78 8.08
N LYS A 73 13.20 22.77 7.29
CA LYS A 73 13.01 22.58 5.85
C LYS A 73 14.38 22.42 5.18
N HIS A 74 14.76 21.18 4.90
CA HIS A 74 15.93 20.84 4.09
C HIS A 74 15.53 20.71 2.61
N THR A 75 16.53 20.57 1.74
CA THR A 75 16.35 20.22 0.33
C THR A 75 15.66 18.87 0.21
N ASP A 76 14.63 18.73 -0.62
CA ASP A 76 13.91 17.46 -0.78
C ASP A 76 14.90 16.31 -1.10
N THR A 77 14.95 15.33 -0.22
CA THR A 77 15.80 14.14 -0.38
C THR A 77 15.09 13.14 -1.28
N SER A 78 15.81 12.57 -2.25
CA SER A 78 15.35 11.47 -3.10
C SER A 78 15.99 10.14 -2.66
N PRO A 79 15.35 8.98 -2.90
CA PRO A 79 14.10 8.77 -3.62
C PRO A 79 12.85 9.07 -2.76
N ASN A 80 11.73 9.40 -3.41
CA ASN A 80 10.41 9.59 -2.79
C ASN A 80 9.39 8.59 -3.35
N ILE A 81 8.31 8.33 -2.63
CA ILE A 81 7.19 7.53 -3.15
C ILE A 81 6.47 8.36 -4.22
N SER A 82 6.37 7.82 -5.43
CA SER A 82 5.60 8.42 -6.52
C SER A 82 4.11 8.42 -6.18
N LEU A 83 3.55 9.61 -5.99
CA LEU A 83 2.11 9.77 -5.75
C LEU A 83 1.41 10.03 -7.09
N PHE A 84 0.24 9.41 -7.27
CA PHE A 84 -0.61 9.52 -8.46
C PHE A 84 0.09 9.11 -9.77
N PRO A 85 0.73 7.91 -9.83
CA PRO A 85 1.44 7.48 -11.03
C PRO A 85 0.51 7.18 -12.22
N ASP A 86 -0.72 6.71 -11.94
CA ASP A 86 -1.67 6.26 -12.98
C ASP A 86 -2.80 7.28 -13.24
N ASP A 87 -3.35 7.87 -12.18
CA ASP A 87 -4.50 8.77 -12.21
C ASP A 87 -4.11 10.12 -11.58
N PRO A 88 -4.37 11.28 -12.21
CA PRO A 88 -4.04 12.57 -11.62
C PRO A 88 -4.84 12.83 -10.34
N ALA A 89 -4.28 13.67 -9.47
CA ALA A 89 -4.97 14.19 -8.29
C ALA A 89 -6.29 14.90 -8.69
N VAL A 90 -7.37 14.62 -7.94
CA VAL A 90 -8.69 15.26 -8.12
C VAL A 90 -9.06 16.01 -6.85
N PRO A 91 -8.60 17.28 -6.69
CA PRO A 91 -8.87 18.06 -5.49
C PRO A 91 -10.37 18.36 -5.37
N ALA A 92 -10.91 18.12 -4.19
CA ALA A 92 -12.31 18.43 -3.87
C ALA A 92 -12.36 19.07 -2.47
N VAL A 93 -11.67 20.20 -2.32
CA VAL A 93 -11.38 20.81 -1.03
C VAL A 93 -12.33 21.96 -0.72
N SER A 94 -12.86 21.98 0.50
CA SER A 94 -13.55 23.14 1.07
C SER A 94 -12.89 23.54 2.37
N LEU A 95 -12.56 24.83 2.48
CA LEU A 95 -11.90 25.40 3.66
C LEU A 95 -12.91 26.20 4.49
N GLY A 96 -12.84 26.05 5.82
CA GLY A 96 -13.61 26.86 6.77
C GLY A 96 -12.71 27.52 7.78
N LYS A 97 -12.97 28.79 8.10
CA LYS A 97 -12.22 29.57 9.09
C LYS A 97 -13.16 30.14 10.14
N GLY A 98 -12.91 29.80 11.40
CA GLY A 98 -13.48 30.44 12.58
C GLY A 98 -12.43 31.29 13.32
N ASP A 99 -12.77 31.74 14.52
CA ASP A 99 -11.89 32.63 15.30
C ASP A 99 -10.61 31.95 15.80
N LYS A 100 -10.72 30.70 16.27
CA LYS A 100 -9.61 29.90 16.85
C LYS A 100 -9.58 28.47 16.31
N GLU A 101 -10.22 28.27 15.16
CA GLU A 101 -10.43 26.97 14.54
C GLU A 101 -10.41 27.11 13.02
N TRP A 102 -9.82 26.12 12.34
CA TRP A 102 -9.84 25.98 10.89
C TRP A 102 -10.34 24.59 10.52
N SER A 103 -10.92 24.44 9.33
CA SER A 103 -11.36 23.15 8.83
C SER A 103 -10.97 22.94 7.38
N VAL A 104 -10.54 21.72 7.07
CA VAL A 104 -10.27 21.24 5.70
C VAL A 104 -11.22 20.08 5.46
N SER A 105 -12.13 20.21 4.49
CA SER A 105 -13.06 19.14 4.11
C SER A 105 -12.74 18.64 2.72
N SER A 106 -12.76 17.32 2.54
CA SER A 106 -12.56 16.63 1.27
C SER A 106 -13.56 15.48 1.13
N GLY A 107 -14.56 15.65 0.26
CA GLY A 107 -15.71 14.76 0.21
C GLY A 107 -16.40 14.65 1.59
N LYS A 108 -16.50 13.42 2.12
CA LYS A 108 -17.10 13.12 3.44
C LYS A 108 -16.12 13.20 4.61
N LEU A 109 -14.85 13.52 4.38
CA LEU A 109 -13.82 13.61 5.41
C LEU A 109 -13.56 15.08 5.77
N THR A 110 -13.58 15.41 7.06
CA THR A 110 -13.24 16.75 7.55
C THR A 110 -12.15 16.67 8.60
N ALA A 111 -11.10 17.48 8.47
CA ALA A 111 -10.13 17.76 9.50
C ALA A 111 -10.45 19.11 10.16
N ILE A 112 -10.54 19.13 11.49
CA ILE A 112 -10.75 20.32 12.31
C ILE A 112 -9.46 20.61 13.08
N ILE A 113 -8.96 21.82 12.96
CA ILE A 113 -7.69 22.28 13.50
C ILE A 113 -7.98 23.35 14.55
N THR A 114 -7.54 23.14 15.80
CA THR A 114 -7.71 24.14 16.87
C THR A 114 -6.41 24.91 17.11
N GLU A 115 -6.50 26.18 17.51
CA GLU A 115 -5.32 27.03 17.74
C GLU A 115 -4.56 26.68 19.04
N ASN A 116 -5.29 26.65 20.17
CA ASN A 116 -4.70 26.49 21.50
C ASN A 116 -5.66 25.75 22.45
N PRO A 117 -5.38 24.49 22.83
CA PRO A 117 -4.22 23.71 22.35
C PRO A 117 -4.32 23.42 20.86
N TYR A 118 -3.16 23.31 20.20
CA TYR A 118 -3.10 22.81 18.84
C TYR A 118 -3.55 21.35 18.79
N THR A 119 -4.53 21.05 17.94
CA THR A 119 -5.02 19.69 17.67
C THR A 119 -5.47 19.58 16.21
N VAL A 120 -5.51 18.35 15.69
CA VAL A 120 -6.14 18.01 14.41
C VAL A 120 -7.08 16.83 14.61
N THR A 121 -8.38 17.06 14.44
CA THR A 121 -9.43 16.06 14.64
C THR A 121 -10.07 15.68 13.30
N PHE A 122 -10.08 14.39 12.97
CA PHE A 122 -10.65 13.87 11.72
C PHE A 122 -12.04 13.30 11.95
N LYS A 123 -13.01 13.75 11.17
CA LYS A 123 -14.43 13.38 11.28
C LYS A 123 -14.96 12.85 9.96
N SER A 124 -15.83 11.84 10.06
CA SER A 124 -16.81 11.50 9.03
C SER A 124 -18.09 12.31 9.27
N PRO A 125 -19.12 12.20 8.40
CA PRO A 125 -20.39 12.88 8.62
C PRO A 125 -21.12 12.42 9.89
N THR A 126 -20.77 11.25 10.42
CA THR A 126 -21.49 10.59 11.51
C THR A 126 -20.71 10.51 12.82
N ARG A 127 -19.38 10.63 12.79
CA ARG A 127 -18.54 10.47 13.99
C ARG A 127 -17.14 11.05 13.82
N THR A 128 -16.46 11.27 14.96
CA THR A 128 -15.01 11.39 14.99
C THR A 128 -14.37 10.03 14.67
N LEU A 129 -13.45 10.04 13.71
CA LEU A 129 -12.68 8.87 13.28
C LEU A 129 -11.47 8.68 14.19
N THR A 130 -10.62 9.71 14.23
CA THR A 130 -9.39 9.78 15.06
C THR A 130 -8.97 11.23 15.25
N SER A 131 -7.93 11.48 16.04
CA SER A 131 -7.38 12.82 16.27
C SER A 131 -5.91 12.76 16.67
N ALA A 132 -5.12 13.72 16.17
CA ALA A 132 -3.87 14.13 16.79
C ALA A 132 -4.19 15.22 17.83
N GLY A 133 -4.20 14.84 19.10
CA GLY A 133 -4.50 15.71 20.23
C GLY A 133 -3.29 16.50 20.74
N PRO A 134 -3.44 17.19 21.89
CA PRO A 134 -2.35 17.96 22.48
C PRO A 134 -1.17 17.03 22.80
N LYS A 135 0.05 17.44 22.41
CA LYS A 135 1.30 16.67 22.58
C LYS A 135 1.34 15.33 21.83
N HIS A 136 0.54 15.15 20.77
CA HIS A 136 0.61 13.96 19.91
C HIS A 136 1.63 14.12 18.78
N GLN A 137 1.97 15.34 18.42
CA GLN A 137 2.97 15.66 17.40
C GLN A 137 4.18 16.32 18.06
N ALA A 138 5.37 15.83 17.73
CA ALA A 138 6.60 16.28 18.36
C ALA A 138 7.84 15.95 17.52
N ILE A 139 8.93 16.64 17.83
CA ILE A 139 10.28 16.14 17.56
C ILE A 139 10.90 15.64 18.87
N TYR A 140 11.75 14.62 18.75
CA TYR A 140 12.49 14.03 19.86
C TYR A 140 13.97 14.02 19.53
N ASP A 141 14.81 14.60 20.39
CA ASP A 141 16.25 14.30 20.37
C ASP A 141 16.45 13.03 21.21
N VAL A 142 16.90 11.96 20.56
CA VAL A 142 17.00 10.62 21.13
C VAL A 142 18.46 10.21 21.24
N PRO A 143 18.97 9.91 22.46
CA PRO A 143 20.32 9.39 22.63
C PRO A 143 20.56 8.12 21.80
N HIS A 144 21.71 8.04 21.13
CA HIS A 144 22.06 6.94 20.23
C HIS A 144 21.87 5.54 20.83
N LYS A 145 22.12 5.38 22.14
CA LYS A 145 21.92 4.11 22.88
C LYS A 145 20.50 3.53 22.76
N TRP A 146 19.50 4.35 22.45
CA TRP A 146 18.11 3.91 22.28
C TRP A 146 17.75 3.56 20.83
N THR A 147 18.62 3.88 19.87
CA THR A 147 18.39 3.69 18.42
C THR A 147 19.06 2.42 17.87
N LEU A 148 19.71 1.62 18.71
CA LEU A 148 20.49 0.45 18.30
C LEU A 148 19.70 -0.66 17.58
N ARG A 149 18.36 -0.59 17.55
CA ARG A 149 17.50 -1.54 16.84
C ARG A 149 16.77 -0.95 15.64
N SER A 150 16.84 0.37 15.43
CA SER A 150 16.26 1.03 14.25
C SER A 150 17.18 0.85 13.06
N ALA A 151 16.68 0.53 11.87
CA ALA A 151 17.46 0.46 10.64
C ALA A 151 18.22 1.76 10.32
N SER A 152 17.67 2.92 10.69
CA SER A 152 18.36 4.22 10.60
C SER A 152 19.71 4.26 11.32
N ASN A 153 19.93 3.34 12.27
CA ASN A 153 21.15 3.28 13.08
C ASN A 153 21.72 1.86 13.29
N ASN A 154 21.03 0.82 12.82
CA ASN A 154 21.37 -0.60 12.91
C ASN A 154 21.51 -1.26 11.54
N SER A 155 21.34 -0.50 10.45
CA SER A 155 21.80 -1.00 9.15
C SER A 155 23.32 -1.18 9.20
N CYS A 156 23.82 -1.99 8.28
CA CYS A 156 25.16 -2.59 8.24
C CYS A 156 26.34 -1.59 8.22
N MET A 157 26.08 -0.32 8.49
CA MET A 157 26.91 0.86 8.38
C MET A 157 27.57 1.31 9.68
N THR A 158 27.08 0.89 10.87
CA THR A 158 27.58 1.39 12.17
C THR A 158 28.15 0.30 13.08
N THR A 159 27.62 -0.92 13.01
CA THR A 159 27.98 -2.03 13.92
C THR A 159 28.37 -3.33 13.21
N ASP A 160 28.15 -3.42 11.90
CA ASP A 160 28.54 -4.58 11.08
C ASP A 160 29.78 -4.23 10.22
N PHE A 161 30.96 -4.42 10.81
CA PHE A 161 32.24 -4.17 10.14
C PHE A 161 32.47 -5.02 8.88
N SER A 162 31.72 -6.11 8.70
CA SER A 162 31.80 -6.92 7.47
C SER A 162 31.11 -6.25 6.28
N SER A 163 30.09 -5.43 6.55
CA SER A 163 29.30 -4.72 5.55
C SER A 163 29.72 -3.25 5.39
N ASN A 164 30.20 -2.60 6.46
CA ASN A 164 30.89 -1.31 6.40
C ASN A 164 32.22 -1.39 7.18
N PRO A 165 33.35 -1.64 6.50
CA PRO A 165 34.66 -1.79 7.13
C PRO A 165 35.16 -0.55 7.89
N ALA A 166 34.59 0.63 7.63
CA ALA A 166 34.99 1.89 8.24
C ALA A 166 33.75 2.71 8.66
N PRO A 167 33.03 2.28 9.72
CA PRO A 167 31.88 3.03 10.21
C PRO A 167 32.30 4.39 10.75
N GLY A 168 31.52 5.43 10.46
CA GLY A 168 31.68 6.73 11.10
C GLY A 168 31.39 6.64 12.61
N SER A 169 31.87 7.61 13.39
CA SER A 169 31.48 7.69 14.80
C SER A 169 29.98 7.94 14.92
N PRO A 170 29.25 7.18 15.76
CA PRO A 170 27.83 7.39 15.93
C PRO A 170 27.55 8.79 16.50
N PRO A 171 26.47 9.46 16.07
CA PRO A 171 26.10 10.75 16.64
C PRO A 171 25.70 10.59 18.12
N GLU A 172 25.83 11.65 18.92
CA GLU A 172 25.43 11.60 20.34
C GLU A 172 23.92 11.40 20.48
N SER A 173 23.14 12.07 19.64
CA SER A 173 21.69 11.95 19.56
C SER A 173 21.20 12.01 18.12
N LEU A 174 20.11 11.30 17.84
CA LEU A 174 19.39 11.35 16.57
C LEU A 174 18.06 12.06 16.78
N ARG A 175 17.65 12.85 15.79
CA ARG A 175 16.33 13.47 15.80
C ARG A 175 15.29 12.58 15.15
N TYR A 176 14.16 12.45 15.82
CA TYR A 176 12.97 11.81 15.30
C TYR A 176 11.85 12.83 15.21
N ILE A 177 11.06 12.74 14.14
CA ILE A 177 9.77 13.41 14.03
C ILE A 177 8.66 12.37 14.21
N HIS A 178 7.60 12.76 14.91
CA HIS A 178 6.62 11.85 15.43
C HIS A 178 5.20 12.42 15.37
N SER A 179 4.24 11.55 15.09
CA SER A 179 2.81 11.85 15.16
C SER A 179 2.04 10.66 15.74
N GLU A 180 1.12 10.94 16.67
CA GLU A 180 0.20 9.96 17.22
C GLU A 180 -1.25 10.24 16.79
N LEU A 181 -1.99 9.17 16.55
CA LEU A 181 -3.43 9.20 16.30
C LEU A 181 -4.15 8.37 17.36
N ASN A 182 -5.20 8.93 17.96
CA ASN A 182 -6.01 8.23 18.95
C ASN A 182 -6.69 6.97 18.38
N LEU A 183 -6.76 5.94 19.20
CA LEU A 183 -7.56 4.73 19.00
C LEU A 183 -8.80 4.79 19.88
N SER A 184 -9.97 4.55 19.28
CA SER A 184 -11.22 4.42 20.02
C SER A 184 -11.36 3.03 20.68
N PRO A 185 -12.20 2.87 21.72
CA PRO A 185 -12.53 1.55 22.24
C PRO A 185 -13.04 0.61 21.15
N GLY A 186 -12.51 -0.61 21.11
CA GLY A 186 -12.85 -1.62 20.09
C GLY A 186 -12.30 -1.34 18.69
N GLU A 187 -11.48 -0.31 18.52
CA GLU A 187 -10.81 -0.03 17.26
C GLU A 187 -9.68 -1.03 16.98
N LEU A 188 -9.71 -1.63 15.80
CA LEU A 188 -8.75 -2.64 15.37
C LEU A 188 -7.99 -2.14 14.15
N ILE A 189 -6.68 -2.40 14.14
CA ILE A 189 -5.73 -1.96 13.10
C ILE A 189 -5.24 -3.18 12.30
N TYR A 190 -5.15 -3.01 10.98
CA TYR A 190 -4.74 -4.04 10.02
C TYR A 190 -3.81 -3.45 8.95
N GLY A 191 -3.03 -4.30 8.28
CA GLY A 191 -2.14 -3.89 7.18
C GLY A 191 -0.67 -3.87 7.61
N LEU A 192 0.03 -2.79 7.23
CA LEU A 192 1.47 -2.60 7.42
C LEU A 192 2.34 -3.55 6.57
N GLY A 193 1.79 -4.01 5.44
CA GLY A 193 2.46 -4.93 4.52
C GLY A 193 2.18 -6.42 4.81
N GLU A 194 3.05 -7.29 4.29
CA GLU A 194 3.04 -8.73 4.51
C GLU A 194 3.67 -9.05 5.87
N GLN A 195 2.86 -9.09 6.91
CA GLN A 195 3.31 -9.32 8.29
C GLN A 195 2.88 -10.71 8.77
N PHE A 196 3.78 -11.47 9.41
CA PHE A 196 3.53 -12.86 9.82
C PHE A 196 3.05 -13.02 11.26
N GLY A 197 3.11 -11.96 12.07
CA GLY A 197 2.51 -11.91 13.40
C GLY A 197 0.97 -11.92 13.36
N ALA A 198 0.34 -11.71 14.53
CA ALA A 198 -1.12 -11.68 14.62
C ALA A 198 -1.73 -10.68 13.63
N PHE A 199 -2.88 -11.06 13.06
CA PHE A 199 -3.55 -10.29 12.01
C PHE A 199 -3.95 -8.88 12.47
N VAL A 200 -4.53 -8.79 13.68
CA VAL A 200 -4.82 -7.52 14.36
C VAL A 200 -3.53 -6.96 14.95
N LYS A 201 -3.19 -5.72 14.59
CA LYS A 201 -1.91 -5.09 14.92
C LYS A 201 -1.86 -4.44 16.30
N ASN A 202 -2.99 -4.27 16.97
CA ASN A 202 -3.06 -3.73 18.33
C ASN A 202 -2.13 -4.50 19.28
N GLY A 203 -1.32 -3.77 20.05
CA GLY A 203 -0.29 -4.27 20.94
C GLY A 203 1.08 -4.50 20.28
N GLN A 204 1.22 -4.35 18.96
CA GLN A 204 2.45 -4.65 18.24
C GLN A 204 3.29 -3.38 17.97
N SER A 205 4.61 -3.52 18.09
CA SER A 205 5.60 -2.57 17.56
C SER A 205 6.09 -3.13 16.23
N ILE A 206 5.99 -2.35 15.16
CA ILE A 206 6.24 -2.79 13.78
C ILE A 206 7.21 -1.81 13.13
N SER A 207 8.34 -2.31 12.62
CA SER A 207 9.23 -1.52 11.77
C SER A 207 8.89 -1.79 10.29
N ILE A 208 8.61 -0.72 9.56
CA ILE A 208 8.48 -0.77 8.10
C ILE A 208 9.89 -0.69 7.53
N TRP A 209 10.50 -1.86 7.43
CA TRP A 209 11.84 -2.06 6.89
C TRP A 209 11.93 -3.45 6.27
N ASN A 210 12.27 -3.56 4.98
CA ASN A 210 12.32 -4.87 4.31
C ASN A 210 13.51 -5.67 4.83
N GLN A 211 13.25 -6.90 5.29
CA GLN A 211 14.27 -7.79 5.86
C GLN A 211 14.00 -9.24 5.49
N ASP A 212 15.07 -10.04 5.44
CA ASP A 212 15.00 -11.48 5.26
C ASP A 212 14.97 -12.20 6.61
N GLY A 213 13.76 -12.42 7.13
CA GLY A 213 13.53 -13.09 8.42
C GLY A 213 12.69 -14.35 8.33
N GLY A 214 12.48 -14.92 7.14
CA GLY A 214 11.54 -16.01 6.92
C GLY A 214 10.08 -15.59 7.14
N THR A 215 9.19 -16.56 7.36
CA THR A 215 7.75 -16.33 7.59
C THR A 215 7.33 -16.61 9.03
N SER A 216 8.28 -16.73 9.94
CA SER A 216 8.08 -17.14 11.33
C SER A 216 8.71 -16.17 12.33
N SER A 217 9.00 -14.95 11.89
CA SER A 217 9.52 -13.84 12.72
C SER A 217 8.64 -12.60 12.56
N GLU A 218 8.98 -11.53 13.28
CA GLU A 218 8.38 -10.21 13.15
C GLU A 218 8.83 -9.45 11.89
N GLN A 219 9.91 -9.91 11.25
CA GLN A 219 10.44 -9.30 10.04
C GLN A 219 9.55 -9.61 8.83
N ALA A 220 9.61 -8.73 7.83
CA ALA A 220 8.80 -8.84 6.64
C ALA A 220 9.58 -8.50 5.38
N TYR A 221 9.33 -9.26 4.32
CA TYR A 221 9.89 -9.01 2.99
C TYR A 221 9.23 -7.83 2.28
N LYS A 222 7.95 -7.58 2.60
CA LYS A 222 7.09 -6.61 1.89
C LYS A 222 6.45 -5.67 2.91
N CYS A 223 7.23 -4.72 3.40
CA CYS A 223 6.75 -3.69 4.29
C CYS A 223 6.03 -2.60 3.48
N VAL A 224 4.83 -2.24 3.92
CA VAL A 224 4.04 -1.17 3.30
C VAL A 224 3.61 -0.21 4.41
N PRO A 225 3.97 1.08 4.37
CA PRO A 225 3.62 2.06 5.42
C PRO A 225 2.14 2.50 5.32
N PHE A 226 1.22 1.54 5.29
CA PHE A 226 -0.21 1.78 5.17
C PHE A 226 -0.99 0.82 6.07
N TYR A 227 -1.92 1.35 6.85
CA TYR A 227 -2.84 0.56 7.66
C TYR A 227 -4.29 1.01 7.47
N ILE A 228 -5.22 0.09 7.74
CA ILE A 228 -6.66 0.35 7.75
C ILE A 228 -7.24 0.01 9.11
N THR A 229 -8.37 0.62 9.44
CA THR A 229 -9.08 0.37 10.70
C THR A 229 -10.48 -0.16 10.46
N ASN A 230 -11.04 -0.85 11.47
CA ASN A 230 -12.46 -1.24 11.46
C ASN A 230 -13.43 -0.04 11.63
N ARG A 231 -12.94 1.20 11.66
CA ARG A 231 -13.75 2.43 11.78
C ARG A 231 -13.94 3.19 10.47
N GLY A 232 -13.51 2.64 9.34
CA GLY A 232 -13.76 3.24 8.03
C GLY A 232 -12.76 4.33 7.66
N TYR A 233 -11.51 4.18 8.08
CA TYR A 233 -10.42 4.98 7.55
C TYR A 233 -9.12 4.16 7.49
N GLY A 234 -8.22 4.59 6.62
CA GLY A 234 -6.84 4.13 6.57
C GLY A 234 -5.87 5.28 6.71
N VAL A 235 -4.62 4.95 6.98
CA VAL A 235 -3.52 5.90 7.11
C VAL A 235 -2.36 5.42 6.29
N PHE A 236 -1.97 6.21 5.29
CA PHE A 236 -0.77 6.00 4.50
C PHE A 236 0.31 6.97 4.99
N ILE A 237 1.45 6.46 5.44
CA ILE A 237 2.60 7.25 5.85
C ILE A 237 3.50 7.41 4.62
N ASN A 238 3.63 8.65 4.14
CA ASN A 238 4.38 8.97 2.94
C ASN A 238 5.86 9.15 3.28
N HIS A 239 6.53 8.04 3.58
CA HIS A 239 7.95 8.02 3.88
C HIS A 239 8.59 6.75 3.30
N PRO A 240 9.60 6.87 2.42
CA PRO A 240 10.21 5.73 1.73
C PRO A 240 11.27 5.01 2.59
N GLY A 241 11.85 5.70 3.57
CA GLY A 241 12.80 5.11 4.52
C GLY A 241 12.10 4.35 5.65
N GLU A 242 12.85 3.97 6.68
CA GLU A 242 12.30 3.28 7.85
C GLU A 242 11.18 4.09 8.51
N VAL A 243 10.07 3.42 8.78
CA VAL A 243 8.96 3.96 9.59
C VAL A 243 8.71 3.03 10.75
N GLU A 244 8.81 3.56 11.97
CA GLU A 244 8.51 2.77 13.16
C GLU A 244 7.12 3.09 13.70
N VAL A 245 6.27 2.06 13.77
CA VAL A 245 4.86 2.17 14.13
C VAL A 245 4.60 1.43 15.44
N GLU A 246 4.16 2.17 16.46
CA GLU A 246 3.71 1.63 17.74
C GLU A 246 2.18 1.57 17.75
N VAL A 247 1.59 0.39 17.51
CA VAL A 247 0.14 0.22 17.42
C VAL A 247 -0.41 -0.17 18.79
N GLY A 248 -0.70 0.80 19.65
CA GLY A 248 -1.16 0.53 21.02
C GLY A 248 -0.10 -0.19 21.89
N SER A 249 1.16 -0.20 21.47
CA SER A 249 2.27 -0.91 22.11
C SER A 249 3.11 -0.04 23.03
N GLU A 250 3.08 1.28 22.84
CA GLU A 250 3.66 2.27 23.76
C GLU A 250 2.57 2.95 24.59
N LYS A 251 1.69 3.71 23.91
CA LYS A 251 0.46 4.25 24.49
C LYS A 251 -0.71 3.43 23.95
N VAL A 252 -1.36 2.67 24.83
CA VAL A 252 -2.37 1.65 24.46
C VAL A 252 -3.57 2.20 23.69
N SER A 253 -3.85 3.49 23.79
CA SER A 253 -4.95 4.17 23.11
C SER A 253 -4.49 4.98 21.90
N ARG A 254 -3.32 4.70 21.32
CA ARG A 254 -2.77 5.45 20.17
C ARG A 254 -2.02 4.56 19.19
N VAL A 255 -2.01 4.98 17.93
CA VAL A 255 -1.02 4.56 16.94
C VAL A 255 0.02 5.66 16.83
N GLY A 256 1.25 5.39 17.25
CA GLY A 256 2.37 6.31 17.12
C GLY A 256 3.20 5.97 15.90
N VAL A 257 3.52 6.96 15.07
CA VAL A 257 4.38 6.83 13.89
C VAL A 257 5.60 7.70 14.09
N SER A 258 6.79 7.14 13.87
CA SER A 258 8.06 7.83 14.05
C SER A 258 8.99 7.56 12.88
N VAL A 259 9.68 8.59 12.42
CA VAL A 259 10.76 8.49 11.43
C VAL A 259 11.96 9.28 11.91
N ALA A 260 13.16 8.77 11.64
CA ALA A 260 14.38 9.52 11.88
C ALA A 260 14.48 10.65 10.84
N GLY A 261 14.59 11.91 11.28
CA GLY A 261 14.63 13.07 10.40
C GLY A 261 13.81 14.25 10.89
N GLU A 262 13.53 15.17 9.95
CA GLU A 262 12.94 16.49 10.21
C GLU A 262 11.56 16.68 9.56
N SER A 263 11.08 15.68 8.79
CA SER A 263 9.83 15.73 8.03
C SER A 263 9.05 14.41 8.13
N LEU A 264 7.73 14.52 8.34
CA LEU A 264 6.80 13.40 8.33
C LEU A 264 5.51 13.83 7.64
N GLU A 265 5.09 13.06 6.64
CA GLU A 265 3.79 13.22 6.00
C GLU A 265 2.96 11.94 6.12
N TYR A 266 1.68 12.09 6.43
CA TYR A 266 0.72 11.00 6.39
C TYR A 266 -0.63 11.45 5.84
N PHE A 267 -1.35 10.54 5.22
CA PHE A 267 -2.67 10.75 4.63
C PHE A 267 -3.72 9.95 5.39
N ILE A 268 -4.75 10.63 5.90
CA ILE A 268 -5.99 10.00 6.36
C ILE A 268 -6.87 9.76 5.13
N ILE A 269 -7.23 8.51 4.91
CA ILE A 269 -8.02 8.06 3.77
C ILE A 269 -9.35 7.54 4.28
N TYR A 270 -10.45 8.22 3.97
CA TYR A 270 -11.79 7.84 4.45
C TYR A 270 -12.51 6.90 3.48
N GLY A 271 -13.26 5.95 4.03
CA GLY A 271 -14.15 5.08 3.27
C GLY A 271 -15.19 4.42 4.16
N GLU A 272 -16.44 4.33 3.70
CA GLU A 272 -17.51 3.66 4.46
C GLU A 272 -17.23 2.15 4.59
N ARG A 273 -16.58 1.58 3.58
CA ARG A 273 -16.10 0.20 3.55
C ARG A 273 -14.58 0.17 3.38
N PRO A 274 -13.90 -0.90 3.85
CA PRO A 274 -12.48 -1.11 3.59
C PRO A 274 -12.09 -1.01 2.10
N LEU A 275 -12.97 -1.44 1.19
CA LEU A 275 -12.73 -1.33 -0.25
C LEU A 275 -12.64 0.12 -0.74
N ASP A 276 -13.43 1.03 -0.17
CA ASP A 276 -13.41 2.45 -0.56
C ASP A 276 -12.11 3.12 -0.11
N ILE A 277 -11.50 2.62 0.97
CA ILE A 277 -10.18 3.07 1.46
C ILE A 277 -9.10 2.54 0.51
N LEU A 278 -9.16 1.26 0.14
CA LEU A 278 -8.20 0.65 -0.78
C LEU A 278 -8.27 1.25 -2.19
N GLU A 279 -9.46 1.60 -2.67
CA GLU A 279 -9.64 2.32 -3.94
C GLU A 279 -8.89 3.65 -3.90
N ARG A 280 -9.08 4.46 -2.84
CA ARG A 280 -8.40 5.75 -2.73
C ARG A 280 -6.90 5.60 -2.50
N TYR A 281 -6.48 4.64 -1.69
CA TYR A 281 -5.08 4.34 -1.45
C TYR A 281 -4.37 3.98 -2.76
N THR A 282 -4.91 3.03 -3.53
CA THR A 282 -4.32 2.63 -4.82
C THR A 282 -4.42 3.72 -5.89
N ARG A 283 -5.34 4.67 -5.79
CA ARG A 283 -5.30 5.88 -6.64
C ARG A 283 -4.08 6.74 -6.33
N ILE A 284 -3.73 6.88 -5.05
CA ILE A 284 -2.56 7.65 -4.61
C ILE A 284 -1.27 6.90 -4.94
N THR A 285 -1.22 5.58 -4.75
CA THR A 285 0.05 4.84 -4.79
C THR A 285 0.25 3.94 -6.01
N GLY A 286 -0.70 3.95 -6.94
CA GLY A 286 -0.68 3.09 -8.12
C GLY A 286 -1.60 1.87 -8.01
N ARG A 287 -2.12 1.46 -9.16
CA ARG A 287 -3.15 0.44 -9.32
C ARG A 287 -2.51 -0.92 -9.66
N PRO A 288 -2.93 -2.02 -9.00
CA PRO A 288 -2.42 -3.35 -9.35
C PRO A 288 -3.01 -3.84 -10.69
N ALA A 289 -2.18 -4.01 -11.72
CA ALA A 289 -2.60 -4.49 -13.04
C ALA A 289 -2.14 -5.93 -13.34
N CYS A 290 -3.00 -6.72 -14.02
CA CYS A 290 -2.56 -7.88 -14.81
C CYS A 290 -2.72 -7.48 -16.28
N SER A 291 -1.68 -6.84 -16.81
CA SER A 291 -1.66 -6.23 -18.15
C SER A 291 -0.85 -7.04 -19.17
N PHE A 292 -0.37 -8.24 -18.79
CA PHE A 292 0.56 -9.06 -19.56
C PHE A 292 1.83 -8.30 -20.00
N THR A 293 2.21 -7.28 -19.22
CA THR A 293 3.44 -6.52 -19.38
C THR A 293 4.22 -6.57 -18.08
N PHE A 294 5.55 -6.50 -18.18
CA PHE A 294 6.38 -6.25 -17.01
C PHE A 294 6.23 -4.79 -16.59
N ASP A 295 6.32 -4.54 -15.29
CA ASP A 295 6.39 -3.20 -14.74
C ASP A 295 7.70 -2.53 -15.21
N PRO A 296 7.64 -1.43 -15.98
CA PRO A 296 8.82 -0.80 -16.55
C PRO A 296 9.74 -0.18 -15.49
N ASP A 297 9.23 0.19 -14.31
CA ASP A 297 10.05 0.80 -13.26
C ASP A 297 10.94 -0.25 -12.58
N ASN A 298 10.40 -1.46 -12.39
CA ASN A 298 11.10 -2.58 -11.75
C ASN A 298 11.86 -3.47 -12.75
N PHE A 299 11.39 -3.55 -13.99
CA PHE A 299 11.93 -4.37 -15.06
C PHE A 299 12.04 -3.55 -16.35
N PRO A 300 12.98 -2.59 -16.42
CA PRO A 300 13.12 -1.71 -17.59
C PRO A 300 13.56 -2.45 -18.85
N ASP A 301 14.31 -3.56 -18.71
CA ASP A 301 14.62 -4.50 -19.79
C ASP A 301 14.37 -5.94 -19.33
N PRO A 302 13.11 -6.42 -19.43
CA PRO A 302 12.76 -7.77 -19.00
C PRO A 302 13.52 -8.83 -19.79
N LYS A 303 13.75 -8.61 -21.10
CA LYS A 303 14.39 -9.61 -21.95
C LYS A 303 15.83 -9.85 -21.54
N ALA A 304 16.59 -8.79 -21.29
CA ALA A 304 17.95 -8.91 -20.77
C ALA A 304 17.98 -9.55 -19.39
N TYR A 305 17.09 -9.11 -18.48
CA TYR A 305 17.00 -9.63 -17.12
C TYR A 305 16.72 -11.13 -17.07
N LEU A 306 15.69 -11.59 -17.80
CA LEU A 306 15.33 -13.00 -17.87
C LEU A 306 16.46 -13.83 -18.51
N SER A 307 17.09 -13.31 -19.57
CA SER A 307 18.23 -13.98 -20.22
C SER A 307 19.43 -14.13 -19.27
N GLU A 308 19.70 -13.11 -18.45
CA GLU A 308 20.78 -13.16 -17.46
C GLU A 308 20.51 -14.23 -16.40
N ILE A 309 19.30 -14.27 -15.83
CA ILE A 309 18.91 -15.29 -14.84
C ILE A 309 19.09 -16.70 -15.41
N LYS A 310 18.60 -16.94 -16.63
CA LYS A 310 18.74 -18.24 -17.28
C LYS A 310 20.20 -18.62 -17.48
N ARG A 311 21.02 -17.69 -17.97
CA ARG A 311 22.45 -17.93 -18.21
C ARG A 311 23.20 -18.20 -16.91
N LYS A 312 22.90 -17.45 -15.85
CA LYS A 312 23.62 -17.51 -14.57
C LYS A 312 23.26 -18.73 -13.74
N TYR A 313 21.99 -19.12 -13.75
CA TYR A 313 21.46 -20.13 -12.83
C TYR A 313 20.97 -21.41 -13.52
N GLY A 314 20.88 -21.44 -14.86
CA GLY A 314 20.41 -22.61 -15.60
C GLY A 314 18.94 -22.95 -15.35
N VAL A 315 18.13 -21.96 -14.95
CA VAL A 315 16.72 -22.15 -14.55
C VAL A 315 15.75 -21.89 -15.70
N LYS A 316 14.54 -22.43 -15.56
CA LYS A 316 13.35 -22.07 -16.36
C LYS A 316 12.51 -21.05 -15.60
N ILE A 317 11.85 -20.17 -16.33
CA ILE A 317 11.13 -19.02 -15.75
C ILE A 317 9.62 -19.22 -15.90
N CYS A 318 8.93 -19.18 -14.76
CA CYS A 318 7.49 -19.22 -14.65
C CYS A 318 6.97 -17.85 -14.22
N VAL A 319 5.96 -17.32 -14.91
CA VAL A 319 5.28 -16.07 -14.50
C VAL A 319 3.82 -16.31 -14.16
N TRP A 320 3.28 -15.46 -13.29
CA TRP A 320 1.89 -15.52 -12.85
C TRP A 320 0.95 -14.89 -13.88
N ILE A 321 -0.14 -15.60 -14.20
CA ILE A 321 -1.23 -15.08 -15.04
C ILE A 321 -2.59 -15.48 -14.46
N ASN A 322 -3.63 -14.78 -14.88
CA ASN A 322 -5.01 -15.17 -14.59
C ASN A 322 -5.93 -14.77 -15.77
N PRO A 323 -7.15 -15.30 -15.85
CA PRO A 323 -8.05 -15.05 -17.00
C PRO A 323 -8.98 -13.84 -16.79
N TYR A 324 -8.64 -12.92 -15.88
CA TYR A 324 -9.41 -11.74 -15.56
C TYR A 324 -8.63 -10.47 -15.88
N ILE A 325 -9.33 -9.45 -16.37
CA ILE A 325 -8.76 -8.17 -16.80
C ILE A 325 -9.39 -7.04 -15.98
N SER A 326 -8.58 -6.33 -15.20
CA SER A 326 -9.00 -5.11 -14.48
C SER A 326 -9.48 -4.04 -15.46
N GLN A 327 -10.53 -3.28 -15.11
CA GLN A 327 -10.98 -2.11 -15.90
C GLN A 327 -9.89 -1.06 -16.08
N LEU A 328 -8.96 -1.01 -15.12
CA LEU A 328 -7.85 -0.06 -15.09
C LEU A 328 -6.65 -0.52 -15.94
N SER A 329 -6.68 -1.74 -16.47
CA SER A 329 -5.62 -2.24 -17.34
C SER A 329 -5.66 -1.52 -18.69
N PRO A 330 -4.51 -1.12 -19.27
CA PRO A 330 -4.49 -0.45 -20.59
C PRO A 330 -5.11 -1.31 -21.70
N ILE A 331 -5.13 -2.63 -21.52
CA ILE A 331 -5.72 -3.59 -22.45
C ILE A 331 -7.21 -3.87 -22.19
N PHE A 332 -7.83 -3.24 -21.17
CA PHE A 332 -9.24 -3.47 -20.90
C PHE A 332 -10.12 -2.89 -22.00
N GLN A 333 -9.84 -1.66 -22.43
CA GLN A 333 -10.59 -1.04 -23.52
C GLN A 333 -10.39 -1.81 -24.83
N GLU A 334 -9.19 -2.35 -25.06
CA GLU A 334 -8.90 -3.28 -26.16
C GLU A 334 -9.81 -4.51 -26.09
N ALA A 335 -9.93 -5.14 -24.90
CA ALA A 335 -10.79 -6.29 -24.69
C ALA A 335 -12.29 -5.99 -24.84
N VAL A 336 -12.74 -4.81 -24.39
CA VAL A 336 -14.14 -4.36 -24.57
C VAL A 336 -14.44 -4.13 -26.05
N ASN A 337 -13.58 -3.40 -26.76
CA ASN A 337 -13.76 -3.07 -28.17
C ASN A 337 -13.74 -4.33 -29.05
N GLY A 338 -12.89 -5.31 -28.72
CA GLY A 338 -12.84 -6.61 -29.38
C GLY A 338 -14.00 -7.55 -29.01
N GLY A 339 -14.80 -7.21 -28.00
CA GLY A 339 -15.84 -8.10 -27.49
C GLY A 339 -15.27 -9.38 -26.86
N TYR A 340 -14.09 -9.29 -26.26
CA TYR A 340 -13.33 -10.43 -25.73
C TYR A 340 -13.70 -10.81 -24.29
N LEU A 341 -14.59 -10.05 -23.64
CA LEU A 341 -15.02 -10.30 -22.26
C LEU A 341 -16.41 -10.96 -22.23
N ILE A 342 -16.67 -11.79 -21.22
CA ILE A 342 -18.00 -12.37 -20.96
C ILE A 342 -18.99 -11.21 -20.79
N LYS A 343 -20.17 -11.32 -21.43
CA LYS A 343 -21.18 -10.27 -21.44
C LYS A 343 -22.35 -10.58 -20.52
N ARG A 344 -22.99 -9.53 -20.02
CA ARG A 344 -24.35 -9.58 -19.46
C ARG A 344 -25.38 -9.76 -20.58
N LYS A 345 -26.62 -10.07 -20.20
CA LYS A 345 -27.73 -10.19 -21.16
C LYS A 345 -28.06 -8.91 -21.93
N ASP A 346 -27.68 -7.75 -21.39
CA ASP A 346 -27.83 -6.45 -22.05
C ASP A 346 -26.69 -6.13 -23.04
N GLY A 347 -25.73 -7.05 -23.21
CA GLY A 347 -24.59 -6.91 -24.12
C GLY A 347 -23.38 -6.18 -23.53
N THR A 348 -23.48 -5.61 -22.32
CA THR A 348 -22.36 -4.97 -21.64
C THR A 348 -21.39 -6.01 -21.06
N PRO A 349 -20.08 -5.70 -20.90
CA PRO A 349 -19.15 -6.58 -20.21
C PRO A 349 -19.64 -6.90 -18.79
N TRP A 350 -19.54 -8.17 -18.39
CA TRP A 350 -19.75 -8.54 -17.00
C TRP A 350 -18.56 -8.03 -16.18
N GLN A 351 -18.86 -7.32 -15.09
CA GLN A 351 -17.87 -6.73 -14.20
C GLN A 351 -18.26 -6.84 -12.73
N TRP A 352 -17.26 -6.88 -11.86
CA TRP A 352 -17.38 -6.69 -10.41
C TRP A 352 -16.07 -6.18 -9.80
N ASP A 353 -16.04 -5.93 -8.49
CA ASP A 353 -14.86 -5.39 -7.78
C ASP A 353 -14.19 -6.41 -6.85
N LEU A 354 -14.51 -7.70 -7.00
CA LEU A 354 -13.78 -8.73 -6.27
C LEU A 354 -12.46 -9.03 -7.00
N TRP A 355 -11.35 -8.97 -6.26
CA TRP A 355 -9.95 -9.08 -6.74
C TRP A 355 -9.38 -7.82 -7.40
N GLN A 356 -9.93 -7.37 -8.53
CA GLN A 356 -9.49 -6.14 -9.20
C GLN A 356 -10.68 -5.19 -9.47
N PRO A 357 -10.49 -3.86 -9.48
CA PRO A 357 -11.55 -2.90 -9.78
C PRO A 357 -12.12 -3.10 -11.18
N GLY A 358 -13.45 -3.14 -11.31
CA GLY A 358 -14.14 -3.30 -12.59
C GLY A 358 -13.67 -4.53 -13.38
N LEU A 359 -13.28 -5.60 -12.70
CA LEU A 359 -12.73 -6.80 -13.31
C LEU A 359 -13.72 -7.42 -14.31
N GLY A 360 -13.27 -7.62 -15.55
CA GLY A 360 -13.91 -8.44 -16.56
C GLY A 360 -13.27 -9.82 -16.68
N VAL A 361 -14.00 -10.78 -17.22
CA VAL A 361 -13.51 -12.15 -17.44
C VAL A 361 -13.38 -12.39 -18.93
N VAL A 362 -12.25 -12.93 -19.39
CA VAL A 362 -12.03 -13.25 -20.80
C VAL A 362 -13.03 -14.33 -21.25
N ASP A 363 -13.73 -14.11 -22.36
CA ASP A 363 -14.63 -15.11 -22.92
C ASP A 363 -13.83 -16.10 -23.78
N ILE A 364 -13.29 -17.13 -23.16
CA ILE A 364 -12.55 -18.20 -23.83
C ILE A 364 -13.40 -19.06 -24.78
N THR A 365 -14.71 -18.84 -24.89
CA THR A 365 -15.54 -19.45 -25.94
C THR A 365 -15.48 -18.67 -27.25
N ASN A 366 -15.05 -17.41 -27.21
CA ASN A 366 -14.80 -16.57 -28.37
C ASN A 366 -13.42 -16.89 -28.98
N PRO A 367 -13.35 -17.38 -30.24
CA PRO A 367 -12.08 -17.67 -30.90
C PRO A 367 -11.13 -16.46 -30.99
N ASP A 368 -11.68 -15.26 -31.20
CA ASP A 368 -10.88 -14.04 -31.29
C ASP A 368 -10.33 -13.63 -29.92
N ALA A 369 -11.11 -13.81 -28.85
CA ALA A 369 -10.64 -13.60 -27.48
C ALA A 369 -9.53 -14.59 -27.09
N ARG A 370 -9.66 -15.86 -27.50
CA ARG A 370 -8.62 -16.88 -27.33
C ARG A 370 -7.33 -16.49 -28.03
N LYS A 371 -7.44 -16.06 -29.30
CA LYS A 371 -6.29 -15.60 -30.07
C LYS A 371 -5.64 -14.40 -29.40
N TRP A 372 -6.43 -13.39 -29.02
CA TRP A 372 -5.97 -12.20 -28.34
C TRP A 372 -5.21 -12.52 -27.05
N TYR A 373 -5.77 -13.38 -26.20
CA TYR A 373 -5.13 -13.81 -24.95
C TYR A 373 -3.82 -14.55 -25.22
N ILE A 374 -3.81 -15.46 -26.21
CA ILE A 374 -2.61 -16.16 -26.66
C ILE A 374 -1.54 -15.18 -27.15
N ASP A 375 -1.88 -14.20 -27.97
CA ASP A 375 -0.91 -13.24 -28.52
C ASP A 375 -0.20 -12.48 -27.38
N LYS A 376 -0.91 -12.13 -26.29
CA LYS A 376 -0.30 -11.51 -25.11
C LYS A 376 0.66 -12.46 -24.37
N LEU A 377 0.29 -13.74 -24.22
CA LEU A 377 1.16 -14.74 -23.60
C LEU A 377 2.37 -15.08 -24.48
N ASP A 378 2.21 -15.12 -25.80
CA ASP A 378 3.30 -15.36 -26.74
C ASP A 378 4.33 -14.22 -26.68
N ALA A 379 3.88 -12.97 -26.53
CA ALA A 379 4.77 -11.84 -26.29
C ALA A 379 5.62 -12.02 -25.01
N LEU A 380 5.08 -12.62 -23.95
CA LEU A 380 5.85 -12.95 -22.74
C LEU A 380 6.86 -14.08 -22.99
N ILE A 381 6.50 -15.07 -23.82
CA ILE A 381 7.43 -16.14 -24.24
C ILE A 381 8.60 -15.54 -25.04
N GLU A 382 8.36 -14.57 -25.92
CA GLU A 382 9.41 -13.87 -26.69
C GLU A 382 10.39 -13.08 -25.80
N LEU A 383 9.98 -12.69 -24.60
CA LEU A 383 10.85 -12.09 -23.59
C LEU A 383 11.71 -13.13 -22.86
N GLY A 384 11.36 -14.42 -22.96
CA GLY A 384 12.08 -15.51 -22.33
C GLY A 384 11.30 -16.20 -21.20
N VAL A 385 9.99 -16.08 -21.11
CA VAL A 385 9.17 -16.91 -20.21
C VAL A 385 9.07 -18.35 -20.76
N ASP A 386 9.23 -19.36 -19.90
CA ASP A 386 9.14 -20.78 -20.32
C ASP A 386 7.79 -21.42 -19.95
N THR A 387 7.09 -20.90 -18.95
CA THR A 387 5.81 -21.47 -18.48
C THR A 387 5.00 -20.44 -17.69
N PHE A 388 3.75 -20.79 -17.39
CA PHE A 388 2.81 -19.95 -16.68
C PHE A 388 2.21 -20.67 -15.47
N LYS A 389 2.02 -19.91 -14.39
CA LYS A 389 1.12 -20.28 -13.31
C LYS A 389 -0.28 -19.77 -13.67
N THR A 390 -1.15 -20.67 -14.10
CA THR A 390 -2.55 -20.42 -14.44
C THR A 390 -3.39 -20.32 -13.15
N ASP A 391 -3.34 -19.15 -12.54
CA ASP A 391 -4.06 -18.88 -11.29
C ASP A 391 -5.53 -18.52 -11.58
N PHE A 392 -6.39 -18.68 -10.56
CA PHE A 392 -7.84 -18.47 -10.65
C PHE A 392 -8.59 -19.40 -11.62
N GLY A 393 -9.70 -18.94 -12.21
CA GLY A 393 -10.60 -19.74 -13.04
C GLY A 393 -11.74 -20.44 -12.29
N GLU A 394 -12.00 -20.13 -11.01
CA GLU A 394 -13.08 -20.74 -10.23
C GLU A 394 -14.36 -19.89 -10.17
N ARG A 395 -14.23 -18.56 -10.12
CA ARG A 395 -15.35 -17.63 -9.87
C ARG A 395 -15.95 -17.10 -11.17
N ILE A 396 -16.32 -18.01 -12.05
CA ILE A 396 -16.87 -17.67 -13.36
C ILE A 396 -18.36 -17.30 -13.23
N PRO A 397 -18.81 -16.17 -13.79
CA PRO A 397 -20.20 -15.78 -13.68
C PRO A 397 -21.11 -16.76 -14.41
N HIS A 398 -22.24 -17.06 -13.78
CA HIS A 398 -23.26 -17.97 -14.33
C HIS A 398 -24.67 -17.34 -14.29
N ALA A 399 -24.88 -16.34 -13.45
CA ALA A 399 -26.14 -15.61 -13.37
C ALA A 399 -26.15 -14.44 -14.36
N ASN A 400 -27.17 -14.39 -15.22
CA ASN A 400 -27.44 -13.27 -16.14
C ASN A 400 -26.28 -12.89 -17.09
N VAL A 401 -25.51 -13.89 -17.52
CA VAL A 401 -24.45 -13.73 -18.52
C VAL A 401 -24.70 -14.56 -19.77
N ILE A 402 -24.02 -14.20 -20.85
CA ILE A 402 -24.03 -14.87 -22.14
C ILE A 402 -22.57 -15.08 -22.57
N PHE A 403 -22.25 -16.32 -22.96
CA PHE A 403 -20.99 -16.68 -23.61
C PHE A 403 -21.14 -16.54 -25.13
N HIS A 404 -20.05 -16.22 -25.82
CA HIS A 404 -20.01 -15.99 -27.26
C HIS A 404 -20.59 -17.15 -28.07
N ASP A 405 -20.30 -18.40 -27.71
CA ASP A 405 -20.80 -19.60 -28.39
C ASP A 405 -22.23 -20.01 -27.97
N GLY A 406 -22.88 -19.27 -27.07
CA GLY A 406 -24.19 -19.61 -26.52
C GLY A 406 -24.17 -20.72 -25.46
N SER A 407 -22.99 -21.12 -24.98
CA SER A 407 -22.84 -22.14 -23.94
C SER A 407 -23.66 -21.86 -22.68
N ASN A 408 -24.18 -22.92 -22.07
CA ASN A 408 -24.95 -22.82 -20.82
C ASN A 408 -24.06 -22.29 -19.67
N PRO A 409 -24.38 -21.13 -19.07
CA PRO A 409 -23.50 -20.52 -18.07
C PRO A 409 -23.30 -21.33 -16.79
N LEU A 410 -24.30 -22.08 -16.33
CA LEU A 410 -24.20 -22.94 -15.14
C LEU A 410 -23.21 -24.09 -15.36
N ARG A 411 -23.18 -24.65 -16.58
CA ARG A 411 -22.21 -25.70 -16.93
C ARG A 411 -20.82 -25.11 -17.17
N MET A 412 -20.77 -23.93 -17.80
CA MET A 412 -19.50 -23.26 -18.08
C MET A 412 -18.75 -22.86 -16.81
N HIS A 413 -19.44 -22.64 -15.69
CA HIS A 413 -18.82 -22.29 -14.40
C HIS A 413 -17.61 -23.18 -14.04
N ASN A 414 -17.77 -24.51 -14.12
CA ASN A 414 -16.68 -25.45 -13.86
C ASN A 414 -15.84 -25.74 -15.12
N ALA A 415 -16.48 -25.84 -16.29
CA ALA A 415 -15.81 -26.20 -17.55
C ALA A 415 -14.79 -25.15 -18.00
N TYR A 416 -14.99 -23.88 -17.64
CA TYR A 416 -14.09 -22.78 -17.96
C TYR A 416 -12.65 -23.05 -17.53
N SER A 417 -12.46 -23.63 -16.33
CA SER A 417 -11.13 -23.96 -15.82
C SER A 417 -10.38 -24.94 -16.72
N VAL A 418 -11.08 -25.89 -17.34
CA VAL A 418 -10.47 -26.88 -18.26
C VAL A 418 -10.07 -26.20 -19.55
N LEU A 419 -10.96 -25.40 -20.14
CA LEU A 419 -10.72 -24.71 -21.39
C LEU A 419 -9.65 -23.61 -21.27
N TYR A 420 -9.59 -22.92 -20.14
CA TYR A 420 -8.54 -21.96 -19.83
C TYR A 420 -7.17 -22.63 -19.76
N ASN A 421 -7.05 -23.75 -19.02
CA ASN A 421 -5.79 -24.48 -18.95
C ASN A 421 -5.41 -25.13 -20.28
N GLU A 422 -6.39 -25.66 -21.04
CA GLU A 422 -6.16 -26.16 -22.40
C GLU A 422 -5.59 -25.08 -23.33
N LEU A 423 -6.12 -23.85 -23.26
CA LEU A 423 -5.65 -22.73 -24.06
C LEU A 423 -4.17 -22.43 -23.81
N VAL A 424 -3.78 -22.32 -22.53
CA VAL A 424 -2.41 -21.99 -22.15
C VAL A 424 -1.46 -23.16 -22.41
N PHE A 425 -1.88 -24.39 -22.09
CA PHE A 425 -1.09 -25.59 -22.33
C PHE A 425 -0.83 -25.80 -23.84
N GLY A 426 -1.85 -25.61 -24.67
CA GLY A 426 -1.73 -25.74 -26.13
C GLY A 426 -0.78 -24.70 -26.74
N LEU A 427 -0.74 -23.48 -26.20
CA LEU A 427 0.27 -22.48 -26.58
C LEU A 427 1.68 -22.97 -26.26
N LEU A 428 1.91 -23.47 -25.06
CA LEU A 428 3.22 -23.98 -24.64
C LEU A 428 3.65 -25.19 -25.47
N GLU A 429 2.75 -26.14 -25.76
CA GLU A 429 3.02 -27.27 -26.66
C GLU A 429 3.39 -26.80 -28.07
N LYS A 430 2.71 -25.78 -28.59
CA LYS A 430 3.02 -25.19 -29.89
C LYS A 430 4.40 -24.52 -29.92
N ARG A 431 4.79 -23.87 -28.83
CA ARG A 431 6.03 -23.09 -28.75
C ARG A 431 7.26 -23.92 -28.41
N PHE A 432 7.10 -24.93 -27.56
CA PHE A 432 8.22 -25.71 -27.02
C PHE A 432 8.22 -27.16 -27.49
N GLY A 433 7.13 -27.64 -28.08
CA GLY A 433 6.98 -29.00 -28.56
C GLY A 433 6.18 -29.90 -27.62
N LYS A 434 5.75 -31.04 -28.16
CA LYS A 434 4.98 -32.04 -27.42
C LYS A 434 5.82 -32.65 -26.29
N GLY A 435 5.27 -32.61 -25.07
CA GLY A 435 5.94 -33.11 -23.86
C GLY A 435 6.71 -32.06 -23.06
N GLU A 436 6.92 -30.87 -23.61
CA GLU A 436 7.65 -29.77 -22.94
C GLU A 436 6.71 -28.78 -22.21
N ALA A 437 5.40 -28.86 -22.47
CA ALA A 437 4.43 -27.99 -21.84
C ALA A 437 4.18 -28.38 -20.37
N VAL A 438 4.33 -27.39 -19.49
CA VAL A 438 3.95 -27.49 -18.08
C VAL A 438 3.16 -26.23 -17.72
N VAL A 439 2.12 -26.37 -16.89
CA VAL A 439 1.43 -25.25 -16.25
C VAL A 439 1.25 -25.56 -14.77
N PHE A 440 1.28 -24.51 -13.95
CA PHE A 440 0.95 -24.61 -12.53
C PHE A 440 -0.46 -24.08 -12.29
N ALA A 441 -1.47 -24.95 -12.41
CA ALA A 441 -2.86 -24.51 -12.32
C ALA A 441 -3.39 -24.54 -10.90
N ARG A 442 -4.21 -23.53 -10.56
CA ARG A 442 -4.96 -23.50 -9.30
C ARG A 442 -6.33 -24.18 -9.41
N SER A 443 -7.03 -23.97 -10.52
CA SER A 443 -8.38 -24.52 -10.78
C SER A 443 -8.34 -25.63 -11.83
N ALA A 444 -9.19 -26.65 -11.67
CA ALA A 444 -9.39 -27.72 -12.62
C ALA A 444 -10.81 -28.33 -12.47
N ALA A 445 -11.27 -29.01 -13.50
CA ALA A 445 -12.46 -29.88 -13.46
C ALA A 445 -12.19 -31.17 -14.25
N ALA A 446 -13.19 -32.05 -14.39
CA ALA A 446 -13.06 -33.31 -15.11
C ALA A 446 -12.51 -33.10 -16.54
N GLY A 447 -11.46 -33.83 -16.89
CA GLY A 447 -10.76 -33.70 -18.17
C GLY A 447 -9.60 -32.69 -18.16
N GLY A 448 -9.47 -31.87 -17.10
CA GLY A 448 -8.39 -30.92 -16.91
C GLY A 448 -7.03 -31.56 -16.61
N GLN A 449 -6.99 -32.79 -16.10
CA GLN A 449 -5.75 -33.52 -15.81
C GLN A 449 -4.85 -33.74 -17.04
N ARG A 450 -5.40 -33.58 -18.26
CA ARG A 450 -4.66 -33.64 -19.53
C ARG A 450 -3.76 -32.43 -19.75
N TYR A 451 -4.13 -31.28 -19.18
CA TYR A 451 -3.48 -29.99 -19.40
C TYR A 451 -2.86 -29.43 -18.12
N VAL A 452 -3.07 -30.11 -16.99
CA VAL A 452 -2.58 -29.71 -15.68
C VAL A 452 -1.73 -30.83 -15.10
N PRO A 453 -0.47 -30.97 -15.56
CA PRO A 453 0.46 -31.96 -15.00
C PRO A 453 0.80 -31.66 -13.53
N CYS A 454 0.60 -30.41 -13.07
CA CYS A 454 0.78 -29.98 -11.69
C CYS A 454 -0.43 -29.15 -11.20
N ILE A 455 -1.30 -29.75 -10.37
CA ILE A 455 -2.35 -29.01 -9.65
C ILE A 455 -1.76 -28.46 -8.35
N MET A 456 -1.77 -27.14 -8.20
CA MET A 456 -1.23 -26.49 -7.01
C MET A 456 -2.31 -26.36 -5.93
N ARG A 457 -2.09 -27.00 -4.77
CA ARG A 457 -2.93 -26.78 -3.58
C ARG A 457 -2.50 -25.49 -2.88
N LYS A 458 -3.33 -24.43 -2.96
CA LYS A 458 -3.08 -23.18 -2.24
C LYS A 458 -3.34 -23.38 -0.74
N TYR A 459 -2.47 -22.83 0.12
CA TYR A 459 -2.54 -22.86 1.58
C TYR A 459 -2.51 -24.27 2.18
N ARG A 460 -1.31 -24.73 2.54
CA ARG A 460 -1.13 -25.80 3.52
C ARG A 460 -0.56 -25.14 4.79
N ASN A 461 -1.40 -24.97 5.82
CA ASN A 461 -0.88 -25.04 7.18
C ASN A 461 -0.43 -26.48 7.37
N THR A 462 0.84 -26.79 7.09
CA THR A 462 1.42 -28.06 7.53
C THR A 462 1.90 -27.86 8.95
N TYR A 463 1.05 -28.22 9.90
CA TYR A 463 1.52 -28.94 11.07
C TYR A 463 1.73 -30.38 10.63
N GLU A 464 2.99 -30.72 10.38
CA GLU A 464 3.59 -32.02 10.73
C GLU A 464 4.97 -31.72 11.31
#